data_AF-A0A9P1YIU2-F1
#
_entry.id   AF-A0A9P1YIU2-F1
#
_cell.length_a   1.000
_cell.length_b   1.000
_cell.length_c   1.000
_cell.angle_alpha   90.00
_cell.angle_beta   90.00
_cell.angle_gamma   90.00
#
_symmetry.space_group_name_H-M   'P 1'
#
loop_
_entity.id
_entity.type
_entity.pdbx_description
1 polymer ?
#
loop_
_entity_poly.entity_id
_entity_poly.type
_entity_poly.pdbx_seq_one_letter_code
_entity_poly.pdbx_strand_id
1 'polypeptide(L)'
;MISFEKTYYESATELENNLDKNAFLISEEKTESNKFIKFSNDLVDIGFIYYSVGLEPQLVLLTHSNKIFLGINNIYACLNYTAKSLLFEKELPSLLYEILSDSDSKYIIYVCELDIVIYDSNGLFLWKIGFRDTIENYYIEGNDAIVIECSDGDKTIFH
;
A
#
# COMPACT_ATOMS: atom_id res chain seq x y z
N MET A 1 0.92 -19.00 -5.20
CA MET A 1 0.78 -17.55 -5.01
C MET A 1 -0.33 -17.37 -3.99
N ILE A 2 -0.05 -16.76 -2.83
CA ILE A 2 -1.09 -16.50 -1.84
C ILE A 2 -1.84 -15.27 -2.32
N SER A 3 -3.10 -15.44 -2.74
CA SER A 3 -3.97 -14.34 -3.15
C SER A 3 -4.89 -13.96 -2.00
N PHE A 4 -5.23 -12.68 -1.91
CA PHE A 4 -6.28 -12.24 -1.00
C PHE A 4 -7.66 -12.42 -1.66
N GLU A 5 -8.61 -12.94 -0.90
CA GLU A 5 -10.03 -12.82 -1.20
C GLU A 5 -10.48 -11.41 -0.79
N LYS A 6 -11.27 -10.76 -1.66
CA LYS A 6 -11.79 -9.41 -1.43
C LYS A 6 -13.29 -9.47 -1.21
N THR A 7 -13.76 -8.92 -0.09
CA THR A 7 -15.18 -8.85 0.29
C THR A 7 -15.57 -7.40 0.57
N TYR A 8 -16.77 -7.00 0.13
CA TYR A 8 -17.33 -5.68 0.39
C TYR A 8 -18.42 -5.76 1.47
N TYR A 9 -18.55 -4.69 2.24
CA TYR A 9 -19.56 -4.55 3.29
C TYR A 9 -20.31 -3.22 3.12
N GLU A 10 -21.51 -3.16 3.67
CA GLU A 10 -22.39 -1.99 3.54
C GLU A 10 -22.09 -0.91 4.61
N SER A 11 -21.35 -1.26 5.66
CA SER A 11 -21.02 -0.33 6.74
C SER A 11 -19.72 -0.69 7.48
N ALA A 12 -19.16 0.30 8.18
CA ALA A 12 -18.02 0.10 9.07
C ALA A 12 -18.31 -0.96 10.14
N THR A 13 -19.50 -0.93 10.74
CA THR A 13 -19.91 -1.90 11.77
C THR A 13 -19.94 -3.32 11.22
N GLU A 14 -20.45 -3.51 10.01
CA GLU A 14 -20.51 -4.83 9.39
C GLU A 14 -19.11 -5.36 9.06
N LEU A 15 -18.24 -4.51 8.51
CA LEU A 15 -16.82 -4.85 8.30
C LEU A 15 -16.16 -5.26 9.63
N GLU A 16 -16.26 -4.42 10.66
CA GLU A 16 -15.63 -4.66 11.97
C GLU A 16 -16.12 -5.95 12.63
N ASN A 17 -17.40 -6.30 12.49
CA ASN A 17 -17.95 -7.56 13.01
C ASN A 17 -17.48 -8.80 12.25
N ASN A 18 -17.03 -8.64 11.01
CA ASN A 18 -16.54 -9.72 10.14
C ASN A 18 -15.01 -9.78 10.04
N LEU A 19 -14.31 -8.91 10.77
CA LEU A 19 -12.87 -8.97 10.93
C LEU A 19 -12.52 -9.90 12.10
N ASP A 20 -11.49 -10.70 11.90
CA ASP A 20 -10.90 -11.47 13.00
C ASP A 20 -10.43 -10.55 14.15
N LYS A 21 -10.43 -11.08 15.38
CA LYS A 21 -9.98 -10.33 16.58
C LYS A 21 -8.56 -9.74 16.48
N ASN A 22 -7.73 -10.30 15.60
CA ASN A 22 -6.35 -9.83 15.39
C ASN A 22 -6.15 -9.29 13.97
N ALA A 23 -7.22 -8.91 13.30
CA ALA A 23 -7.16 -8.24 12.01
C ALA A 23 -6.59 -6.83 12.17
N PHE A 24 -6.15 -6.28 11.05
CA PHE A 24 -5.76 -4.88 10.96
C PHE A 24 -6.87 -4.09 10.29
N LEU A 25 -7.11 -2.86 10.75
CA LEU A 25 -8.09 -1.96 10.16
C LEU A 25 -7.40 -0.64 9.81
N ILE A 26 -7.34 -0.32 8.52
CA ILE A 26 -6.82 0.94 8.01
C ILE A 26 -8.02 1.80 7.64
N SER A 27 -8.14 2.96 8.28
CA SER A 27 -9.34 3.79 8.17
C SER A 27 -8.96 5.24 7.97
N GLU A 28 -9.52 5.84 6.92
CA GLU A 28 -9.71 7.29 6.87
C GLU A 28 -10.83 7.71 7.84
N GLU A 29 -11.16 9.00 7.84
CA GLU A 29 -12.32 9.50 8.57
C GLU A 29 -13.60 8.78 8.12
N LYS A 30 -14.31 8.18 9.08
CA LYS A 30 -15.50 7.36 8.82
C LYS A 30 -16.70 8.25 8.49
N THR A 31 -17.23 8.06 7.30
CA THR A 31 -18.39 8.73 6.72
C THR A 31 -19.27 7.71 6.01
N GLU A 32 -20.55 8.04 5.81
CA GLU A 32 -21.49 7.17 5.09
C GLU A 32 -21.11 6.96 3.61
N SER A 33 -20.21 7.80 3.07
CA SER A 33 -19.75 7.71 1.68
C SER A 33 -18.50 6.85 1.49
N ASN A 34 -17.95 6.27 2.56
CA ASN A 34 -16.80 5.39 2.42
C ASN A 34 -17.18 4.04 1.81
N LYS A 35 -16.20 3.39 1.19
CA LYS A 35 -16.21 1.96 0.92
C LYS A 35 -15.68 1.20 2.13
N PHE A 36 -16.23 0.03 2.38
CA PHE A 36 -15.84 -0.88 3.46
C PHE A 36 -15.43 -2.22 2.85
N ILE A 37 -14.14 -2.56 2.93
CA ILE A 37 -13.59 -3.71 2.22
C ILE A 37 -12.75 -4.55 3.18
N LYS A 38 -12.84 -5.88 3.07
CA LYS A 38 -11.91 -6.81 3.69
C LYS A 38 -11.08 -7.52 2.63
N PHE A 39 -9.79 -7.63 2.87
CA PHE A 39 -8.89 -8.57 2.23
C PHE A 39 -8.55 -9.67 3.22
N SER A 40 -8.73 -10.93 2.82
CA SER A 40 -8.53 -12.10 3.67
C SER A 40 -7.73 -13.18 2.96
N ASN A 41 -6.87 -13.87 3.71
CA ASN A 41 -6.26 -15.13 3.30
C ASN A 41 -5.99 -15.99 4.55
N ASP A 42 -5.38 -17.17 4.37
CA ASP A 42 -5.06 -18.09 5.47
C ASP A 42 -4.13 -17.52 6.56
N LEU A 43 -3.49 -16.37 6.32
CA LEU A 43 -2.52 -15.74 7.22
C LEU A 43 -3.12 -14.56 7.99
N VAL A 44 -3.95 -13.74 7.36
CA VAL A 44 -4.41 -12.47 7.93
C VAL A 44 -5.67 -11.91 7.27
N ASP A 45 -6.45 -11.19 8.09
CA ASP A 45 -7.54 -10.31 7.67
C ASP A 45 -7.12 -8.84 7.77
N ILE A 46 -7.42 -8.07 6.74
CA ILE A 46 -7.16 -6.63 6.66
C ILE A 46 -8.42 -5.92 6.19
N GLY A 47 -8.94 -5.01 7.01
CA GLY A 47 -10.04 -4.11 6.68
C GLY A 47 -9.55 -2.76 6.18
N PHE A 48 -10.26 -2.20 5.21
CA PHE A 48 -10.11 -0.84 4.73
C PHE A 48 -11.43 -0.08 4.82
N ILE A 49 -11.35 1.15 5.32
CA ILE A 49 -12.43 2.13 5.29
C ILE A 49 -11.89 3.39 4.64
N TYR A 50 -12.37 3.73 3.46
CA TYR A 50 -11.81 4.82 2.67
C TYR A 50 -12.83 5.47 1.75
N TYR A 51 -12.63 6.74 1.42
CA TYR A 51 -13.38 7.44 0.41
C TYR A 51 -12.86 7.07 -0.98
N SER A 52 -13.76 6.58 -1.83
CA SER A 52 -13.38 6.08 -3.16
C SER A 52 -13.14 7.22 -4.14
N VAL A 53 -11.88 7.57 -4.38
CA VAL A 53 -11.45 8.50 -5.43
C VAL A 53 -11.15 7.83 -6.78
N GLY A 54 -11.55 6.57 -6.95
CA GLY A 54 -11.29 5.77 -8.16
C GLY A 54 -10.07 4.86 -8.06
N LEU A 55 -9.35 4.92 -6.95
CA LEU A 55 -8.24 4.02 -6.61
C LEU A 55 -8.68 2.96 -5.60
N GLU A 56 -8.08 1.79 -5.69
CA GLU A 56 -8.36 0.65 -4.82
C GLU A 56 -7.19 0.41 -3.86
N PRO A 57 -7.42 -0.17 -2.67
CA PRO A 57 -6.35 -0.47 -1.73
C PRO A 57 -5.31 -1.40 -2.34
N GLN A 58 -4.04 -1.10 -2.07
CA GLN A 58 -2.89 -1.85 -2.56
C GLN A 58 -2.34 -2.71 -1.43
N LEU A 59 -1.95 -3.96 -1.74
CA LEU A 59 -1.35 -4.89 -0.79
C LEU A 59 -0.23 -5.70 -1.47
N VAL A 60 0.93 -5.76 -0.82
CA VAL A 60 2.06 -6.61 -1.20
C VAL A 60 2.43 -7.48 0.00
N LEU A 61 2.23 -8.79 -0.14
CA LEU A 61 2.54 -9.80 0.88
C LEU A 61 3.93 -10.40 0.64
N LEU A 62 4.83 -10.20 1.61
CA LEU A 62 6.17 -10.77 1.62
C LEU A 62 6.25 -11.91 2.62
N THR A 63 6.11 -13.14 2.13
CA THR A 63 6.12 -14.34 3.00
C THR A 63 7.48 -14.60 3.64
N HIS A 64 8.58 -14.21 2.98
CA HIS A 64 9.94 -14.43 3.47
C HIS A 64 10.31 -13.53 4.66
N SER A 65 9.77 -12.31 4.73
CA SER A 65 10.02 -11.35 5.82
C SER A 65 8.86 -11.25 6.81
N ASN A 66 7.80 -12.03 6.59
CA ASN A 66 6.53 -11.99 7.32
C ASN A 66 5.88 -10.60 7.34
N LYS A 67 6.03 -9.86 6.24
CA LYS A 67 5.50 -8.49 6.12
C LYS A 67 4.36 -8.40 5.14
N ILE A 68 3.47 -7.46 5.40
CA ILE A 68 2.55 -6.93 4.38
C ILE A 68 2.75 -5.43 4.32
N PHE A 69 2.99 -4.95 3.12
CA PHE A 69 2.98 -3.54 2.78
C PHE A 69 1.63 -3.24 2.16
N LEU A 70 0.98 -2.20 2.65
CA LEU A 70 -0.35 -1.84 2.20
C LEU A 70 -0.53 -0.34 2.14
N GLY A 71 -1.55 0.10 1.43
CA GLY A 71 -1.94 1.49 1.42
C GLY A 71 -3.24 1.73 0.67
N ILE A 72 -3.84 2.88 0.94
CA ILE A 72 -5.03 3.38 0.28
C ILE A 72 -5.01 4.90 0.33
N ASN A 73 -5.35 5.55 -0.78
CA ASN A 73 -5.34 7.01 -0.91
C ASN A 73 -4.01 7.57 -0.39
N ASN A 74 -3.99 8.40 0.64
CA ASN A 74 -2.75 8.93 1.22
C ASN A 74 -2.23 8.13 2.42
N ILE A 75 -2.88 7.05 2.86
CA ILE A 75 -2.44 6.25 4.01
C ILE A 75 -1.64 5.05 3.52
N TYR A 76 -0.52 4.76 4.17
CA TYR A 76 0.26 3.56 3.93
C TYR A 76 0.85 3.00 5.21
N ALA A 77 1.03 1.68 5.22
CA ALA A 77 1.50 0.96 6.39
C ALA A 77 2.30 -0.29 6.04
N CYS A 78 3.09 -0.74 7.00
CA CYS A 78 3.72 -2.04 7.00
C CYS A 78 3.36 -2.76 8.30
N LEU A 79 2.98 -4.04 8.19
CA LEU A 79 2.61 -4.88 9.32
C LEU A 79 3.38 -6.20 9.31
N ASN A 80 3.58 -6.77 10.50
CA ASN A 80 4.09 -8.13 10.68
C ASN A 80 2.89 -9.03 10.96
N TYR A 81 2.50 -9.87 10.01
CA TYR A 81 1.30 -10.71 10.16
C TYR A 81 1.52 -11.86 11.14
N THR A 82 2.76 -12.33 11.34
CA THR A 82 3.07 -13.37 12.34
C THR A 82 3.06 -12.81 13.75
N ALA A 83 3.70 -11.65 13.96
CA ALA A 83 3.74 -10.98 15.26
C ALA A 83 2.44 -10.20 15.56
N LYS A 84 1.54 -10.07 14.57
CA LYS A 84 0.29 -9.31 14.66
C LYS A 84 0.52 -7.87 15.15
N SER A 85 1.56 -7.23 14.60
CA SER A 85 2.00 -5.90 15.01
C SER A 85 2.14 -4.96 13.82
N LEU A 86 1.71 -3.72 13.98
CA LEU A 86 1.98 -2.63 13.06
C LEU A 86 3.45 -2.19 13.21
N LEU A 87 4.22 -2.14 12.11
CA LEU A 87 5.58 -1.58 12.14
C LEU A 87 5.52 -0.06 11.98
N PHE A 88 4.73 0.40 11.01
CA PHE A 88 4.44 1.81 10.82
C PHE A 88 3.11 1.97 10.12
N GLU A 89 2.46 3.11 10.35
CA GLU A 89 1.33 3.66 9.61
C GLU A 89 1.58 5.17 9.51
N LYS A 90 1.48 5.69 8.29
CA LYS A 90 1.84 7.08 7.99
C LYS A 90 0.95 7.61 6.87
N GLU A 91 0.90 8.93 6.78
CA GLU A 91 0.29 9.64 5.66
C GLU A 91 1.36 10.09 4.65
N LEU A 92 0.99 10.03 3.37
CA LEU A 92 1.70 10.57 2.22
C LEU A 92 1.14 11.94 1.89
N PRO A 93 1.94 12.82 1.28
CA PRO A 93 1.48 14.13 0.85
C PRO A 93 0.60 14.07 -0.42
N SER A 94 0.53 12.92 -1.09
CA SER A 94 -0.19 12.73 -2.35
C SER A 94 -0.84 11.34 -2.43
N LEU A 95 -1.73 11.13 -3.42
CA LEU A 95 -2.48 9.88 -3.59
C LEU A 95 -1.56 8.72 -3.99
N LEU A 96 -1.65 7.58 -3.30
CA LEU A 96 -0.97 6.34 -3.65
C LEU A 96 -1.62 5.72 -4.89
N TYR A 97 -0.82 5.52 -5.93
CA TYR A 97 -1.23 4.80 -7.13
C TYR A 97 -1.00 3.29 -6.99
N GLU A 98 0.21 2.89 -6.61
CA GLU A 98 0.60 1.48 -6.59
C GLU A 98 1.73 1.21 -5.59
N ILE A 99 1.80 -0.05 -5.14
CA ILE A 99 2.95 -0.56 -4.40
C ILE A 99 3.68 -1.57 -5.28
N LEU A 100 4.91 -1.23 -5.66
CA LEU A 100 5.78 -2.10 -6.45
C LEU A 100 6.76 -2.84 -5.54
N SER A 101 7.21 -4.00 -6.02
CA SER A 101 8.34 -4.74 -5.46
C SER A 101 9.25 -5.21 -6.58
N ASP A 102 10.56 -5.16 -6.37
CA ASP A 102 11.52 -5.80 -7.27
C ASP A 102 11.34 -7.32 -7.30
N SER A 103 11.98 -8.01 -8.25
CA SER A 103 11.80 -9.46 -8.41
C SER A 103 12.22 -10.25 -7.17
N ASP A 104 13.21 -9.73 -6.43
CA ASP A 104 13.73 -10.37 -5.22
C ASP A 104 12.98 -9.91 -3.97
N SER A 105 11.99 -9.00 -4.15
CA SER A 105 11.19 -8.40 -3.08
C SER A 105 12.04 -7.78 -1.97
N LYS A 106 13.24 -7.31 -2.31
CA LYS A 106 14.19 -6.66 -1.42
C LYS A 106 13.76 -5.22 -1.12
N TYR A 107 13.15 -4.56 -2.09
CA TYR A 107 12.72 -3.18 -2.04
C TYR A 107 11.22 -3.08 -2.31
N ILE A 108 10.57 -2.25 -1.51
CA ILE A 108 9.14 -1.96 -1.64
C ILE A 108 8.98 -0.47 -1.91
N ILE A 109 8.28 -0.16 -2.99
CA ILE A 109 8.17 1.18 -3.52
C ILE A 109 6.71 1.58 -3.50
N TYR A 110 6.39 2.60 -2.72
CA TYR A 110 5.11 3.28 -2.79
C TYR A 110 5.22 4.35 -3.85
N VAL A 111 4.44 4.22 -4.93
CA VAL A 111 4.35 5.21 -6.00
C VAL A 111 3.11 6.05 -5.79
N CYS A 112 3.30 7.34 -5.59
CA CYS A 112 2.25 8.30 -5.32
C CYS A 112 2.21 9.35 -6.43
N GLU A 113 1.11 10.10 -6.51
CA GLU A 113 0.89 11.14 -7.52
C GLU A 113 2.06 12.12 -7.64
N LEU A 114 2.68 12.53 -6.52
CA LEU A 114 3.78 13.52 -6.51
C LEU A 114 5.05 13.03 -5.81
N ASP A 115 5.12 11.78 -5.37
CA ASP A 115 6.29 11.27 -4.65
C ASP A 115 6.44 9.77 -4.74
N ILE A 116 7.68 9.31 -4.57
CA ILE A 116 7.98 7.90 -4.33
C ILE A 116 8.64 7.73 -2.97
N VAL A 117 8.28 6.65 -2.29
CA VAL A 117 8.82 6.29 -0.98
C VAL A 117 9.28 4.84 -1.00
N ILE A 118 10.54 4.61 -0.60
CA ILE A 118 11.15 3.28 -0.66
C ILE A 118 11.48 2.76 0.74
N TYR A 119 11.11 1.50 0.96
CA TYR A 119 11.45 0.71 2.13
C TYR A 119 12.19 -0.56 1.71
N ASP A 120 12.97 -1.14 2.62
CA ASP A 120 13.42 -2.52 2.46
C ASP A 120 12.31 -3.52 2.82
N SER A 121 12.54 -4.79 2.54
CA SER A 121 11.60 -5.88 2.83
C SER A 121 11.30 -6.11 4.31
N ASN A 122 12.07 -5.50 5.22
CA ASN A 122 11.86 -5.54 6.67
C ASN A 122 11.02 -4.36 7.18
N GLY A 123 10.72 -3.39 6.32
CA GLY A 123 10.00 -2.16 6.68
C GLY A 123 10.92 -1.05 7.18
N LEU A 124 12.22 -1.11 6.91
CA LEU A 124 13.16 -0.02 7.17
C LEU A 124 13.08 1.02 6.05
N PHE A 125 12.86 2.28 6.41
CA PHE A 125 12.86 3.40 5.46
C PHE A 125 14.25 3.56 4.82
N LEU A 126 14.28 3.64 3.48
CA LEU A 126 15.52 3.88 2.74
C LEU A 126 15.62 5.33 2.29
N TRP A 127 14.66 5.78 1.47
CA TRP A 127 14.62 7.16 0.99
C TRP A 127 13.25 7.54 0.42
N LYS A 128 13.08 8.84 0.16
CA LYS A 128 11.89 9.46 -0.44
C LYS A 128 12.33 10.59 -1.36
N ILE A 129 11.66 10.75 -2.50
CA ILE A 129 11.78 11.94 -3.35
C ILE A 129 10.40 12.42 -3.78
N GLY A 130 10.25 13.73 -3.90
CA GLY A 130 9.06 14.36 -4.47
C GLY A 130 9.34 14.92 -5.86
N PHE A 131 8.31 14.95 -6.68
CA PHE A 131 8.33 15.49 -8.05
C PHE A 131 7.55 16.81 -8.09
N ARG A 132 7.85 17.64 -9.09
CA ARG A 132 7.15 18.92 -9.28
C ARG A 132 5.82 18.76 -10.00
N ASP A 133 5.72 17.73 -10.83
CA ASP A 133 4.55 17.39 -11.62
C ASP A 133 4.10 15.95 -11.35
N THR A 134 2.90 15.62 -11.77
CA THR A 134 2.25 14.33 -11.56
C THR A 134 3.03 13.21 -12.24
N ILE A 135 3.23 12.10 -11.53
CA ILE A 135 3.76 10.87 -12.11
C ILE A 135 2.70 10.26 -13.04
N GLU A 136 3.01 10.09 -14.33
CA GLU A 136 2.08 9.48 -15.30
C GLU A 136 2.44 8.03 -15.61
N ASN A 137 3.73 7.68 -15.53
CA ASN A 137 4.20 6.35 -15.84
C ASN A 137 5.39 5.97 -14.96
N TYR A 138 5.47 4.70 -14.62
CA TYR A 138 6.49 4.16 -13.73
C TYR A 138 6.67 2.67 -13.97
N TYR A 139 7.90 2.19 -13.85
CA TYR A 139 8.20 0.76 -13.92
C TYR A 139 9.56 0.45 -13.31
N ILE A 140 9.73 -0.79 -12.88
CA ILE A 140 11.03 -1.33 -12.51
C ILE A 140 11.71 -1.79 -13.80
N GLU A 141 12.90 -1.26 -14.07
CA GLU A 141 13.77 -1.68 -15.15
C GLU A 141 14.85 -2.61 -14.57
N GLY A 142 14.79 -3.91 -14.92
CA GLY A 142 15.66 -4.91 -14.32
C GLY A 142 15.29 -5.20 -12.85
N ASN A 143 16.28 -5.19 -11.96
CA ASN A 143 16.11 -5.50 -10.51
C ASN A 143 16.61 -4.38 -9.59
N ASP A 144 17.18 -3.32 -10.15
CA ASP A 144 17.90 -2.30 -9.40
C ASP A 144 17.55 -0.87 -9.81
N ALA A 145 16.68 -0.69 -10.82
CA ALA A 145 16.27 0.64 -11.24
C ALA A 145 14.75 0.82 -11.23
N ILE A 146 14.29 1.97 -10.73
CA ILE A 146 12.93 2.46 -10.97
C ILE A 146 12.99 3.66 -11.90
N VAL A 147 12.17 3.59 -12.95
CA VAL A 147 11.97 4.67 -13.91
C VAL A 147 10.67 5.38 -13.58
N ILE A 148 10.72 6.71 -13.50
CA ILE A 148 9.59 7.60 -13.26
C ILE A 148 9.49 8.60 -14.40
N GLU A 149 8.30 8.75 -14.98
CA GLU A 149 7.99 9.70 -16.04
C GLU A 149 6.82 10.60 -15.58
N CYS A 150 7.04 11.92 -15.59
CA CYS A 150 6.09 12.93 -15.14
C CYS A 150 5.34 13.60 -16.32
N SER A 151 4.20 14.24 -16.03
CA SER A 151 3.35 14.92 -17.03
C SER A 151 4.05 16.03 -17.82
N ASP A 152 5.06 16.68 -17.24
CA ASP A 152 5.88 17.69 -17.93
C ASP A 152 6.90 17.08 -18.91
N GLY A 153 6.97 15.75 -18.97
CA GLY A 153 7.91 15.00 -19.78
C GLY A 153 9.24 14.71 -19.09
N ASP A 154 9.42 15.12 -17.82
CA ASP A 154 10.62 14.77 -17.06
C ASP A 154 10.66 13.25 -16.82
N LYS A 155 11.83 12.67 -17.13
CA LYS A 155 12.11 11.26 -16.91
C LYS A 155 13.31 11.10 -15.99
N THR A 156 13.11 10.43 -14.87
CA THR A 156 14.16 10.17 -13.88
C THR A 156 14.32 8.68 -13.64
N ILE A 157 15.58 8.23 -13.51
CA ILE A 157 15.94 6.85 -13.21
C ILE A 157 16.68 6.85 -11.87
N PHE A 158 16.24 6.01 -10.94
CA PHE A 158 16.87 5.84 -9.63
C PHE A 158 17.44 4.44 -9.51
N HIS A 159 18.68 4.33 -8.99
CA HIS A 159 19.43 3.10 -8.74
C HIS A 159 19.62 2.85 -7.24
#